data_AF-A0A4Q5P7T0-F1
#
_entry.id   AF-A0A4Q5P7T0-F1
#
_cell.length_a   1.000
_cell.length_b   1.000
_cell.length_c   1.000
_cell.angle_alpha   90.00
_cell.angle_beta   90.00
_cell.angle_gamma   90.00
#
_symmetry.space_group_name_H-M   'P 1'
#
loop_
_entity.id
_entity.type
_entity.pdbx_description
1 polymer ?
#
loop_
_entity_poly.entity_id
_entity_poly.type
_entity_poly.pdbx_seq_one_letter_code
_entity_poly.pdbx_strand_id
1 'polypeptide(L)' 'MNTAKPAIPNTTVTRNVHDLDATTDNIYESLVIISKRANQISNNMKEELHGKLAEFASSNDNLEEIFENREQIEISKHY' A
#
# COMPACT_ATOMS: atom_id res chain seq x y z
N MET A 1 18.84 -4.93 5.62
CA MET A 1 18.51 -5.18 4.21
C MET A 1 18.65 -3.87 3.45
N ASN A 2 19.54 -3.81 2.46
CA ASN A 2 19.87 -2.57 1.75
C ASN A 2 18.76 -2.26 0.74
N THR A 3 17.75 -1.48 1.14
CA THR A 3 16.71 -1.00 0.22
C THR A 3 17.27 0.17 -0.57
N ALA A 4 17.99 -0.11 -1.66
CA ALA A 4 18.39 0.92 -2.60
C ALA A 4 17.11 1.58 -3.15
N LYS A 5 16.86 2.84 -2.77
CA LYS A 5 15.77 3.65 -3.31
C LYS A 5 15.92 3.65 -4.84
N PRO A 6 14.92 3.16 -5.61
CA PRO A 6 15.04 3.19 -7.05
C PRO A 6 15.21 4.64 -7.50
N ALA A 7 16.20 4.89 -8.35
CA ALA A 7 16.41 6.21 -8.94
C ALA A 7 15.25 6.51 -9.89
N ILE A 8 14.28 7.30 -9.41
CA ILE A 8 13.13 7.72 -10.20
C ILE A 8 13.57 8.89 -11.08
N PRO A 9 13.45 8.80 -12.41
CA PRO A 9 13.78 9.91 -13.30
C PRO A 9 12.88 11.12 -13.02
N ASN A 10 13.46 12.31 -12.90
CA ASN A 10 12.70 13.56 -12.72
C ASN A 10 12.18 14.13 -14.05
N THR A 11 12.54 13.51 -15.18
CA THR A 11 12.20 13.95 -16.54
C THR A 11 11.89 12.74 -17.42
N THR A 12 11.37 13.00 -18.62
CA THR A 12 11.11 11.96 -19.61
C THR A 12 12.41 11.31 -20.07
N VAL A 13 12.47 9.99 -20.00
CA VAL A 13 13.58 9.19 -20.53
C VAL A 13 13.15 8.62 -21.88
N THR A 14 13.90 8.91 -22.94
CA THR A 14 13.75 8.25 -24.23
C THR A 14 14.13 6.78 -24.09
N ARG A 15 13.24 5.89 -24.50
CA ARG A 15 13.47 4.43 -24.49
C ARG A 15 13.31 3.89 -25.89
N ASN A 16 14.11 2.89 -26.24
CA ASN A 16 13.90 2.14 -27.47
C ASN A 16 12.67 1.24 -27.31
N VAL A 17 11.71 1.36 -28.23
CA VAL A 17 10.48 0.55 -28.20
C VAL A 17 10.76 -0.92 -28.51
N HIS A 18 11.81 -1.20 -29.28
CA HIS A 18 12.17 -2.57 -29.62
C HIS A 18 12.65 -3.38 -28.41
N ASP A 19 13.25 -2.70 -27.44
CA ASP A 19 13.68 -3.35 -26.19
C ASP A 19 12.47 -3.83 -25.36
N LEU A 20 11.28 -3.29 -25.60
CA LEU A 20 10.04 -3.64 -24.89
C LEU A 20 9.31 -4.84 -25.51
N ASP A 21 9.49 -5.08 -26.81
CA ASP A 21 8.85 -6.18 -27.54
C ASP A 21 9.80 -7.32 -27.92
N ALA A 22 11.10 -7.18 -27.64
CA ALA A 22 12.12 -8.22 -27.89
C ALA A 22 11.82 -9.62 -27.31
N THR A 23 10.87 -9.74 -26.39
CA THR A 23 10.48 -11.03 -25.77
C THR A 23 9.16 -11.60 -26.27
N THR A 24 8.31 -10.76 -26.86
CA THR A 24 6.96 -11.13 -27.33
C THR A 24 6.83 -11.04 -28.85
N ASP A 25 7.79 -10.37 -29.52
CA ASP A 25 7.74 -9.96 -30.93
C ASP A 25 6.48 -9.17 -31.30
N ASN A 26 5.76 -8.65 -30.29
CA ASN A 26 4.51 -7.92 -30.47
C ASN A 26 4.38 -6.81 -29.41
N ILE A 27 4.52 -5.57 -29.87
CA ILE A 27 4.42 -4.40 -29.00
C ILE A 27 3.09 -4.28 -28.25
N TYR A 28 1.97 -4.69 -28.85
CA TYR A 28 0.66 -4.61 -28.20
C TYR A 28 0.54 -5.63 -27.07
N GLU A 29 1.06 -6.84 -27.27
CA GLU A 29 1.10 -7.87 -26.24
C GLU A 29 2.00 -7.44 -25.07
N SER A 30 3.19 -6.93 -25.36
CA SER A 30 4.09 -6.37 -24.34
C SER A 30 3.42 -5.29 -23.50
N LEU A 31 2.69 -4.37 -24.13
CA LEU A 31 1.96 -3.32 -23.40
C LEU A 31 0.90 -3.90 -22.46
N VAL A 32 0.16 -4.92 -22.89
CA VAL A 32 -0.84 -5.59 -22.05
C VAL A 32 -0.19 -6.28 -20.86
N ILE A 33 0.95 -6.96 -21.08
CA ILE A 33 1.70 -7.62 -20.00
C ILE A 33 2.22 -6.60 -18.99
N ILE A 34 2.84 -5.51 -19.46
CA ILE A 34 3.35 -4.42 -18.61
C ILE A 34 2.20 -3.80 -17.80
N SER A 35 1.05 -3.53 -18.43
CA SER A 35 -0.13 -2.98 -17.75
C SER A 35 -0.65 -3.90 -16.64
N LYS A 36 -0.80 -5.21 -16.93
CA LYS A 36 -1.20 -6.21 -15.93
C LYS A 36 -0.21 -6.27 -14.77
N ARG A 37 1.09 -6.23 -15.05
CA ARG A 37 2.14 -6.23 -14.01
C ARG A 37 2.13 -4.96 -13.17
N ALA A 38 1.90 -3.80 -13.78
CA ALA A 38 1.79 -2.53 -13.06
C ALA A 38 0.61 -2.55 -12.06
N ASN A 39 -0.53 -3.14 -12.45
CA ASN A 39 -1.67 -3.30 -11.55
C ASN A 39 -1.34 -4.20 -10.34
N GLN A 40 -0.61 -5.30 -10.55
CA GLN A 40 -0.15 -6.17 -9.46
C GLN A 40 0.76 -5.41 -8.48
N ILE A 41 1.72 -4.64 -8.99
CA ILE A 41 2.62 -3.83 -8.15
C ILE A 41 1.83 -2.77 -7.36
N SER A 42 0.87 -2.11 -8.01
CA SER A 42 0.01 -1.10 -7.36
C SER A 42 -0.79 -1.69 -6.21
N ASN A 43 -1.39 -2.88 -6.40
CA ASN A 43 -2.13 -3.55 -5.33
C ASN A 43 -1.22 -3.95 -4.17
N ASN A 44 -0.07 -4.57 -4.45
CA ASN A 44 0.89 -4.94 -3.42
C ASN A 44 1.38 -3.72 -2.62
N MET A 45 1.63 -2.60 -3.29
CA MET A 45 2.06 -1.36 -2.65
C MET A 45 0.98 -0.76 -1.74
N LYS A 46 -0.29 -0.84 -2.16
CA LYS A 46 -1.44 -0.44 -1.33
C LYS A 46 -1.58 -1.32 -0.10
N GLU A 47 -1.46 -2.64 -0.26
CA GLU A 47 -1.52 -3.59 0.85
C GLU A 47 -0.38 -3.36 1.84
N GLU A 48 0.85 -3.18 1.37
CA GLU A 48 2.01 -2.87 2.22
C GLU A 48 1.80 -1.55 2.98
N LEU A 49 1.30 -0.51 2.31
CA LEU A 49 1.00 0.77 2.94
C LEU A 49 -0.09 0.62 4.01
N HIS A 50 -1.17 -0.10 3.71
CA HIS A 50 -2.23 -0.37 4.68
C HIS A 50 -1.73 -1.17 5.89
N GLY A 51 -0.88 -2.17 5.68
CA GLY A 51 -0.24 -2.92 6.76
C GLY A 51 0.60 -2.02 7.67
N LYS A 52 1.45 -1.17 7.07
CA LYS A 52 2.23 -0.19 7.82
C LYS A 52 1.35 0.79 8.60
N LEU A 53 0.28 1.30 8.00
CA LEU A 53 -0.65 2.21 8.68
C LEU A 53 -1.42 1.53 9.82
N ALA A 54 -1.76 0.24 9.68
CA ALA A 54 -2.42 -0.52 10.73
C ALA A 54 -1.55 -0.69 11.98
N GLU A 55 -0.22 -0.75 11.83
CA GLU A 55 0.71 -0.77 12.98
C GLU A 55 0.69 0.53 13.79
N PHE A 56 0.30 1.66 13.18
CA PHE A 56 0.16 2.96 13.86
C PHE A 56 -1.28 3.28 14.28
N ALA A 57 -2.27 2.54 13.77
CA ALA A 57 -3.65 2.63 14.20
C ALA A 57 -3.77 1.97 15.57
N SER A 58 -3.42 2.71 16.62
CA SER A 58 -3.58 2.27 18.01
C SER A 58 -5.03 1.84 18.27
N SER A 59 -5.21 0.61 18.75
CA SER A 59 -6.50 0.13 19.29
C SER A 59 -6.75 0.63 20.72
N ASN A 60 -6.08 1.71 21.15
CA ASN A 60 -6.08 2.12 22.55
C ASN A 60 -7.16 3.15 22.87
N ASP A 61 -7.38 4.17 22.02
CA ASP A 61 -8.31 5.26 22.39
C ASP A 61 -9.77 4.81 22.52
N ASN A 62 -10.24 3.95 21.60
CA ASN A 62 -11.64 3.54 21.60
C ASN A 62 -11.95 2.44 22.65
N LEU A 63 -10.99 1.54 22.90
CA LEU A 63 -11.21 0.47 23.88
C LEU A 63 -11.16 1.00 25.32
N GLU A 64 -10.25 1.93 25.61
CA GLU A 64 -10.14 2.57 26.92
C GLU A 64 -11.41 3.39 27.24
N GLU A 65 -11.92 4.16 26.28
CA GLU A 65 -13.16 4.94 26.42
C GLU A 65 -14.39 4.07 26.72
N ILE A 66 -14.48 2.87 26.12
CA ILE A 66 -15.57 1.91 26.39
C ILE A 66 -15.43 1.33 27.81
N PHE A 67 -14.20 1.05 28.26
CA PHE A 67 -13.95 0.59 29.62
C PHE A 67 -14.29 1.67 30.66
N GLU A 68 -13.86 2.92 30.45
CA GLU A 68 -14.18 4.04 31.33
C GLU A 68 -15.69 4.30 31.41
N ASN A 69 -16.41 4.28 30.28
CA ASN A 69 -17.87 4.44 30.28
C ASN A 69 -18.59 3.35 31.07
N ARG A 70 -18.13 2.09 30.97
CA ARG A 70 -18.72 0.99 31.73
C ARG A 70 -18.54 1.17 33.23
N GLU A 71 -17.36 1.60 33.64
CA GLU A 71 -17.03 1.84 35.05
C GLU A 71 -17.85 3.01 35.61
N GLN A 72 -18.01 4.09 34.84
CA GLN A 72 -18.88 5.21 35.21
C GLN A 72 -20.35 4.79 35.39
N ILE A 73 -20.88 3.91 34.52
CA ILE A 73 -22.25 3.38 34.67
C ILE A 73 -22.41 2.57 35.96
N GLU A 74 -21.39 1.79 36.36
CA GLU A 74 -21.45 1.02 37.62
C GLU A 74 -21.44 1.92 38.85
N ILE A 75 -20.57 2.93 38.88
CA ILE A 75 -20.51 3.92 39.97
C ILE A 75 -21.84 4.67 40.08
N SER A 76 -22.42 5.08 38.94
CA SER A 76 -23.71 5.79 38.90
C SER A 76 -24.90 4.95 39.38
N LYS A 77 -24.77 3.62 39.51
CA LYS A 77 -25.83 2.77 40.07
C LYS A 77 -25.76 2.65 41.60
N HIS A 78 -24.61 2.97 42.20
CA HIS A 78 -24.36 2.82 43.64
C HIS A 78 -24.52 4.14 44.42
N TYR A 79 -24.77 5.24 43.71
CA TYR A 79 -25.04 6.58 44.24
C TYR A 79 -26.37 7.10 43.69
#